data_AF-A0A2G9MN97-F1
#
_entry.id   AF-A0A2G9MN97-F1
#
_cell.length_a   1.000
_cell.length_b   1.000
_cell.length_c   1.000
_cell.angle_alpha   90.00
_cell.angle_beta   90.00
_cell.angle_gamma   90.00
#
_symmetry.space_group_name_H-M   'P 1'
#
loop_
_entity.id
_entity.type
_entity.pdbx_description
1 polymer ?
#
loop_
_entity_poly.entity_id
_entity_poly.type
_entity_poly.pdbx_seq_one_letter_code
_entity_poly.pdbx_strand_id
1 'polypeptide(L)' 'MKIKDLRKLKPEEMEKKLSELNSELIKLKGQASTGTPPKNPGQIKQIKRTIAQILTIQNQKSKEEN' A
#
# COMPACT_ATOMS: atom_id res chain seq x y z
N MET A 1 -3.23 1.91 -9.00
CA MET A 1 -2.28 3.04 -8.87
C MET A 1 -1.12 2.81 -9.83
N LYS A 2 -0.66 3.83 -10.58
CA LYS A 2 0.47 3.67 -11.51
C LYS A 2 1.78 3.96 -10.77
N ILE A 3 2.81 3.18 -11.07
CA ILE A 3 4.15 3.31 -10.44
C ILE A 3 4.75 4.71 -10.67
N LYS A 4 4.47 5.33 -11.82
CA LYS A 4 4.93 6.69 -12.15
C LYS A 4 4.41 7.73 -11.16
N ASP A 5 3.19 7.58 -10.67
CA ASP A 5 2.59 8.51 -9.71
C ASP A 5 3.21 8.34 -8.33
N LEU A 6 3.51 7.09 -7.94
CA LEU A 6 4.18 6.79 -6.68
C LEU A 6 5.59 7.37 -6.60
N ARG A 7 6.35 7.38 -7.71
CA ARG A 7 7.70 7.97 -7.74
C ARG A 7 7.72 9.48 -7.53
N LYS A 8 6.65 10.17 -7.95
CA LYS A 8 6.50 11.63 -7.81
C LYS A 8 6.17 12.07 -6.38
N LEU A 9 5.70 11.15 -5.53
CA LEU A 9 5.39 11.46 -4.14
C LEU A 9 6.66 11.77 -3.35
N LYS A 10 6.52 12.68 -2.38
CA LYS A 10 7.55 12.93 -1.37
C LYS A 10 7.64 11.73 -0.40
N PRO A 11 8.79 11.52 0.28
CA PRO A 11 8.94 10.45 1.26
C PRO A 11 7.84 10.46 2.34
N GLU A 12 7.52 11.65 2.89
CA GLU A 12 6.46 11.83 3.89
C GLU A 12 5.07 11.46 3.37
N GLU A 13 4.78 11.76 2.10
CA GLU A 13 3.50 11.39 1.48
C GLU A 13 3.41 9.89 1.24
N MET A 14 4.53 9.23 0.90
CA MET A 14 4.60 7.78 0.79
C MET A 14 4.33 7.10 2.13
N GLU A 15 4.89 7.62 3.22
CA GLU A 15 4.64 7.11 4.57
C GLU A 15 3.18 7.28 5.00
N LYS A 16 2.59 8.46 4.79
CA LYS A 16 1.15 8.68 5.04
C LYS A 16 0.29 7.69 4.27
N LYS A 17 0.56 7.52 2.97
CA LYS A 17 -0.16 6.57 2.11
C LYS A 17 0.01 5.13 2.60
N LEU A 18 1.19 4.76 3.07
CA LEU A 18 1.48 3.44 3.60
C LEU A 18 0.70 3.17 4.89
N SER A 19 0.59 4.17 5.77
CA SER A 19 -0.23 4.08 7.00
C SER A 19 -1.72 3.91 6.68
N GLU A 20 -2.23 4.67 5.71
CA GLU A 20 -3.62 4.56 5.24
C GLU A 20 -3.92 3.16 4.68
N LEU A 21 -3.05 2.66 3.80
CA LEU A 21 -3.21 1.33 3.18
C LEU A 21 -3.12 0.19 4.18
N ASN A 22 -2.25 0.30 5.20
CA ASN A 22 -2.19 -0.67 6.29
C ASN A 22 -3.48 -0.66 7.14
N SER A 23 -3.99 0.53 7.46
CA SER A 23 -5.25 0.68 8.18
C SER A 23 -6.42 0.06 7.41
N GLU A 24 -6.48 0.27 6.09
CA GLU A 24 -7.48 -0.34 5.22
C GLU A 24 -7.33 -1.87 5.16
N LEU A 25 -6.09 -2.37 5.06
CA LEU A 25 -5.79 -3.80 5.05
C LEU A 25 -6.26 -4.50 6.33
N ILE A 26 -6.09 -3.88 7.50
CA ILE A 26 -6.55 -4.41 8.78
C ILE A 26 -8.07 -4.52 8.80
N LYS A 27 -8.78 -3.48 8.36
CA LYS A 27 -10.25 -3.48 8.28
C LYS A 27 -10.77 -4.60 7.37
N LEU A 28 -10.17 -4.75 6.19
CA LEU A 28 -10.54 -5.79 5.22
C LEU A 28 -10.24 -7.20 5.72
N LYS A 29 -9.11 -7.39 6.41
CA LYS A 29 -8.79 -8.66 7.08
C LYS A 29 -9.81 -8.97 8.18
N GLY A 30 -10.20 -7.98 8.97
CA GLY A 30 -11.24 -8.12 10.00
C GLY A 30 -12.56 -8.60 9.40
N GLN A 31 -13.03 -7.97 8.32
CA GLN A 31 -14.24 -8.38 7.58
C GLN A 31 -14.13 -9.79 7.00
N ALA A 32 -12.98 -10.14 6.43
CA ALA A 32 -12.75 -11.48 5.90
C ALA A 32 -12.76 -12.54 7.02
N SER A 33 -12.19 -12.24 8.18
CA SER A 33 -12.16 -13.14 9.34
C SER A 33 -13.54 -13.36 9.96
N THR A 34 -14.45 -12.39 9.90
CA THR A 34 -15.84 -12.56 10.36
C THR A 34 -16.72 -13.33 9.38
N GLY A 35 -16.13 -13.91 8.32
CA GLY A 35 -16.86 -14.67 7.29
C GLY A 35 -17.70 -13.79 6.37
N THR A 36 -17.58 -12.46 6.45
CA THR A 36 -18.23 -11.55 5.53
C THR A 36 -17.39 -11.44 4.26
N PRO A 37 -17.91 -11.83 3.08
CA PRO A 37 -17.17 -11.68 1.84
C PRO A 37 -16.86 -10.20 1.62
N PRO A 38 -15.58 -9.81 1.45
CA PRO A 38 -15.26 -8.44 1.08
C PRO A 38 -15.91 -8.13 -0.26
N LYS A 39 -16.46 -6.90 -0.41
CA LYS A 39 -17.15 -6.45 -1.65
C LYS A 39 -16.34 -6.73 -2.92
N ASN A 40 -15.01 -6.68 -2.81
CA ASN A 40 -14.08 -7.02 -3.88
C ASN A 40 -13.03 -8.03 -3.37
N PRO A 41 -13.05 -9.30 -3.80
CA PRO A 41 -12.06 -10.30 -3.36
C PRO A 41 -10.63 -9.93 -3.76
N GLY A 42 -10.46 -9.15 -4.83
CA GLY A 42 -9.16 -8.65 -5.29
C GLY A 42 -8.59 -7.48 -4.48
N GLN A 43 -9.37 -6.83 -3.61
CA GLN A 43 -8.98 -5.58 -2.94
C GLN A 43 -7.78 -5.79 -2.00
N ILE A 44 -7.78 -6.86 -1.21
CA ILE A 44 -6.66 -7.22 -0.33
C ILE A 44 -5.37 -7.41 -1.15
N LYS A 45 -5.46 -8.11 -2.29
CA LYS A 45 -4.31 -8.34 -3.19
C LYS A 45 -3.81 -7.02 -3.78
N GLN A 46 -4.71 -6.12 -4.16
CA GLN A 46 -4.37 -4.82 -4.72
C GLN A 46 -3.70 -3.89 -3.70
N ILE A 47 -4.20 -3.87 -2.46
CA ILE A 47 -3.59 -3.09 -1.37
C ILE A 47 -2.18 -3.61 -1.06
N LYS A 48 -2.02 -4.92 -0.88
CA LYS A 48 -0.69 -5.54 -0.66
C LYS A 48 0.30 -5.18 -1.78
N ARG A 49 -0.15 -5.23 -3.04
CA ARG A 49 0.68 -4.88 -4.20
C ARG A 49 1.08 -3.40 -4.17
N THR A 50 0.17 -2.51 -3.77
CA THR A 50 0.45 -1.08 -3.67
C THR A 50 1.45 -0.78 -2.54
N ILE A 51 1.30 -1.43 -1.38
CA ILE A 51 2.26 -1.34 -0.27
C ILE A 51 3.66 -1.79 -0.72
N ALA A 52 3.75 -2.95 -1.39
CA ALA A 52 5.03 -3.45 -1.90
C ALA A 52 5.69 -2.48 -2.89
N GLN A 53 4.91 -1.83 -3.75
CA GLN A 53 5.41 -0.83 -4.69
C GLN A 53 5.95 0.42 -3.98
N ILE A 54 5.25 0.91 -2.95
CA ILE A 54 5.71 2.06 -2.14
C ILE A 54 7.04 1.74 -1.48
N LEU A 55 7.13 0.61 -0.77
CA LEU A 55 8.35 0.17 -0.09
C LEU A 55 9.53 0.00 -1.06
N THR A 56 9.26 -0.54 -2.25
CA THR A 56 10.28 -0.68 -3.30
C THR A 56 10.82 0.67 -3.73
N ILE A 57 9.94 1.67 -3.94
CA ILE A 57 10.36 3.00 -4.37
C ILE A 57 11.10 3.74 -3.24
N GLN A 58 10.65 3.61 -1.99
CA GLN A 58 11.38 4.16 -0.84
C GLN A 58 12.79 3.60 -0.78
N ASN A 59 12.96 2.28 -0.88
CA ASN A 59 14.27 1.65 -0.88
C ASN A 59 15.14 2.06 -2.09
N GLN A 60 14.54 2.28 -3.26
CA GLN A 60 15.25 2.81 -4.43
C GLN A 60 15.77 4.23 -4.16
N LYS A 61 14.94 5.12 -3.62
CA LYS A 61 15.34 6.50 -3.28
C LYS A 61 16.44 6.52 -2.22
N SER A 62 16.30 5.72 -1.16
CA SER A 62 17.33 5.63 -0.10
C SER A 62 18.67 5.08 -0.60
N LYS A 63 18.67 4.23 -1.64
CA LYS A 63 19.90 3.75 -2.28
C LYS A 63 20.52 4.74 -3.26
N GLU A 64 19.73 5.63 -3.85
CA GLU A 64 20.23 6.72 -4.71
C GLU A 64 20.81 7.89 -3.89
N GLU A 65 20.35 8.07 -2.66
CA GLU A 65 20.84 9.12 -1.74
C GLU A 65 22.11 8.73 -0.95
N ASN A 66 22.58 7.48 -1.05
CA ASN A 66 23.84 6.99 -0.47
C ASN A 66 24.89 6.72 -1.55
#